data_AF-A0A1I4GND3-F1
#
_entry.id   AF-A0A1I4GND3-F1
#
_cell.length_a   1.000
_cell.length_b   1.000
_cell.length_c   1.000
_cell.angle_alpha   90.00
_cell.angle_beta   90.00
_cell.angle_gamma   90.00
#
_symmetry.space_group_name_H-M   'P 1'
#
loop_
_entity.id
_entity.type
_entity.pdbx_description
1 polymer ?
#
loop_
_entity_poly.entity_id
_entity_poly.type
_entity_poly.pdbx_seq_one_letter_code
_entity_poly.pdbx_strand_id
1 'polypeptide(L)'
;MTDATPRLGLPLIAASQAQKHVTHNEALGLLDALVQLACLDKDLTAPPQNPADGDRYLVVASNPGGAWAGLAGQVVRYADGVWIGAVPRAGWFAYLIDEADLYVFDGTAWSSFRRTLTAIQSVSRLGINTGADATNRLAVKSDAALLTWDDTTPGSGDMRMSVNKQAASRDAGLILQTGYSARALLGLLGSDDFSLKVSPDGSAFATALTASAAKGGIDFASTETALASAATTDLGAAGTRRVLVTGTARITRFGTGADRERLVRFSGAATLVHDAEQLALPTRADIVTAADDTCLATSDGAGRWRVRTTSAPTARLWRSARRRWLRPAMPGSPTA
;
A
#
# COMPACT_ATOMS: atom_id res chain seq x y z
N MET A 1 23.66 50.79 -36.88
CA MET A 1 23.99 49.39 -37.21
C MET A 1 24.41 48.75 -35.91
N THR A 2 23.80 47.63 -35.56
CA THR A 2 24.16 46.82 -34.41
C THR A 2 25.46 46.08 -34.73
N ASP A 3 26.46 46.19 -33.86
CA ASP A 3 27.78 45.56 -34.06
C ASP A 3 27.85 44.14 -33.47
N ALA A 4 26.72 43.60 -33.02
CA ALA A 4 26.61 42.30 -32.36
C ALA A 4 25.29 41.60 -32.67
N THR A 5 25.27 40.27 -32.55
CA THR A 5 24.04 39.47 -32.68
C THR A 5 23.07 39.73 -31.51
N PRO A 6 21.75 39.67 -31.73
CA PRO A 6 20.77 40.12 -30.75
C PRO A 6 20.67 39.25 -29.49
N ARG A 7 20.93 37.93 -29.56
CA ARG A 7 20.77 37.03 -28.40
C ARG A 7 22.07 36.78 -27.64
N LEU A 8 23.12 36.40 -28.35
CA LEU A 8 24.41 35.99 -27.78
C LEU A 8 25.42 37.13 -27.73
N GLY A 9 25.13 38.28 -28.36
CA GLY A 9 26.05 39.41 -28.41
C GLY A 9 27.35 39.10 -29.17
N LEU A 10 27.29 38.23 -30.19
CA LEU A 10 28.47 37.85 -30.98
C LEU A 10 28.90 39.02 -31.87
N PRO A 11 30.17 39.46 -31.82
CA PRO A 11 30.63 40.59 -32.62
C PRO A 11 30.49 40.32 -34.13
N LEU A 12 29.92 41.28 -34.86
CA LEU A 12 29.78 41.24 -36.31
C LEU A 12 30.99 41.91 -37.00
N ILE A 13 31.37 41.41 -38.18
CA ILE A 13 32.42 42.02 -38.99
C ILE A 13 31.86 43.26 -39.70
N ALA A 14 32.56 44.39 -39.60
CA ALA A 14 32.19 45.64 -40.28
C ALA A 14 32.24 45.50 -41.81
N ALA A 15 31.39 46.29 -42.49
CA ALA A 15 31.33 46.31 -43.95
C ALA A 15 32.65 46.74 -44.61
N SER A 16 32.78 46.51 -45.92
CA SER A 16 33.93 46.90 -46.77
C SER A 16 35.25 46.13 -46.58
N GLN A 17 35.25 45.01 -45.84
CA GLN A 17 36.37 44.04 -45.79
C GLN A 17 36.27 42.95 -46.88
N ALA A 18 36.26 43.34 -48.16
CA ALA A 18 36.17 42.43 -49.31
C ALA A 18 34.95 41.46 -49.29
N GLN A 19 33.79 41.96 -48.85
CA GLN A 19 32.51 41.22 -48.78
C GLN A 19 32.47 39.96 -47.90
N LYS A 20 33.57 39.58 -47.22
CA LYS A 20 33.59 38.42 -46.28
C LYS A 20 32.64 38.56 -45.09
N HIS A 21 32.31 39.79 -44.72
CA HIS A 21 31.36 40.11 -43.64
C HIS A 21 29.96 39.54 -43.92
N VAL A 22 29.55 39.41 -45.19
CA VAL A 22 28.20 38.95 -45.53
C VAL A 22 28.00 37.50 -45.09
N THR A 23 28.79 36.57 -45.61
CA THR A 23 28.64 35.14 -45.31
C THR A 23 28.99 34.80 -43.87
N HIS A 24 29.96 35.50 -43.28
CA HIS A 24 30.33 35.27 -41.89
C HIS A 24 29.26 35.77 -40.91
N ASN A 25 28.75 36.99 -41.09
CA ASN A 25 27.71 37.53 -40.21
C ASN A 25 26.40 36.74 -40.35
N GLU A 26 26.08 36.23 -41.55
CA GLU A 26 24.95 35.32 -41.76
C GLU A 26 25.12 34.01 -40.96
N ALA A 27 26.32 33.43 -40.97
CA ALA A 27 26.62 32.25 -40.15
C ALA A 27 26.53 32.55 -38.64
N LEU A 28 26.96 33.72 -38.19
CA LEU A 28 26.80 34.16 -36.80
C LEU A 28 25.33 34.37 -36.43
N GLY A 29 24.52 34.94 -37.32
CA GLY A 29 23.08 35.10 -37.11
C GLY A 29 22.34 33.76 -37.06
N LEU A 30 22.77 32.78 -37.85
CA LEU A 30 22.26 31.40 -37.76
C LEU A 30 22.64 30.76 -36.41
N LEU A 31 23.90 30.94 -35.98
CA LEU A 31 24.38 30.41 -34.71
C LEU A 31 23.66 31.04 -33.51
N ASP A 32 23.46 32.36 -33.53
CA ASP A 32 22.67 33.12 -32.55
C ASP A 32 21.24 32.60 -32.41
N ALA A 33 20.65 32.18 -33.53
CA ALA A 33 19.30 31.65 -33.56
C ALA A 33 19.20 30.19 -33.12
N LEU A 34 20.22 29.36 -33.33
CA LEU A 34 20.14 27.92 -33.05
C LEU A 34 20.76 27.52 -31.70
N VAL A 35 21.70 28.30 -31.17
CA VAL A 35 22.25 28.06 -29.84
C VAL A 35 21.20 28.45 -28.79
N GLN A 36 21.04 27.58 -27.78
CA GLN A 36 19.99 27.72 -26.76
C GLN A 36 18.62 27.99 -27.41
N LEU A 37 18.25 27.14 -28.38
CA LEU A 37 17.05 27.29 -29.17
C LEU A 37 15.80 27.29 -28.27
N ALA A 38 15.23 28.48 -28.11
CA ALA A 38 14.03 28.78 -27.36
C ALA A 38 13.12 29.60 -28.27
N CYS A 39 12.01 28.98 -28.68
CA CYS A 39 10.99 29.55 -29.52
C CYS A 39 9.82 30.04 -28.65
N LEU A 40 9.19 31.14 -29.06
CA LEU A 40 8.12 31.78 -28.32
C LEU A 40 6.81 30.98 -28.38
N ASP A 41 6.51 30.42 -29.55
CA ASP A 41 5.27 29.71 -29.84
C ASP A 41 5.51 28.77 -31.03
N LYS A 42 4.69 27.72 -31.15
CA LYS A 42 4.65 26.83 -32.31
C LYS A 42 3.31 26.77 -33.05
N ASP A 43 2.22 27.24 -32.44
CA ASP A 43 0.85 27.05 -32.90
C ASP A 43 0.35 28.19 -33.80
N LEU A 44 1.15 29.24 -33.97
CA LEU A 44 0.86 30.31 -34.93
C LEU A 44 0.94 29.82 -36.38
N THR A 45 -0.05 30.24 -37.17
CA THR A 45 -0.12 29.95 -38.62
C THR A 45 0.34 31.12 -39.49
N ALA A 46 0.67 32.27 -38.89
CA ALA A 46 1.19 33.46 -39.55
C ALA A 46 2.08 34.25 -38.56
N PRO A 47 3.03 35.07 -39.03
CA PRO A 47 3.88 35.86 -38.15
C PRO A 47 3.08 36.82 -37.27
N PRO A 48 3.54 37.11 -36.04
CA PRO A 48 2.96 38.17 -35.22
C PRO A 48 3.09 39.53 -35.91
N GLN A 49 2.22 40.48 -35.57
CA GLN A 49 2.21 41.82 -36.20
C GLN A 49 3.46 42.65 -35.86
N ASN A 50 4.01 42.50 -34.65
CA ASN A 50 5.14 43.30 -34.15
C ASN A 50 6.21 42.39 -33.53
N PRO A 51 6.94 41.57 -34.32
CA PRO A 51 8.04 40.77 -33.81
C PRO A 51 9.21 41.64 -33.39
N ALA A 52 9.89 41.26 -32.31
CA ALA A 52 11.16 41.86 -31.90
C ALA A 52 12.33 41.15 -32.60
N ASP A 53 13.42 41.89 -32.79
CA ASP A 53 14.64 41.33 -33.37
C ASP A 53 15.19 40.20 -32.49
N GLY A 54 15.51 39.10 -33.15
CA GLY A 54 15.92 37.86 -32.51
C GLY A 54 14.75 36.93 -32.20
N ASP A 55 13.47 37.34 -32.23
CA ASP A 55 12.33 36.46 -31.93
C ASP A 55 12.37 35.18 -32.75
N ARG A 56 12.05 34.05 -32.11
CA ARG A 56 12.09 32.72 -32.74
C ARG A 56 10.76 32.03 -32.59
N TYR A 57 10.32 31.36 -33.64
CA TYR A 57 9.09 30.58 -33.66
C TYR A 57 9.35 29.22 -34.32
N LEU A 58 8.57 28.23 -33.94
CA LEU A 58 8.56 26.94 -34.61
C LEU A 58 7.34 26.84 -35.50
N VAL A 59 7.50 26.86 -36.82
CA VAL A 59 6.35 26.90 -37.73
C VAL A 59 5.85 25.47 -38.01
N VAL A 60 4.99 24.92 -37.15
CA VAL A 60 4.44 23.56 -37.36
C VAL A 60 3.27 23.51 -38.34
N ALA A 61 2.67 24.66 -38.64
CA ALA A 61 1.59 24.78 -39.60
C ALA A 61 2.03 24.26 -40.98
N SER A 62 1.18 23.43 -41.62
CA SER A 62 1.46 22.86 -42.93
C SER A 62 1.44 23.90 -44.06
N ASN A 63 0.62 24.94 -43.92
CA ASN A 63 0.49 26.04 -44.88
C ASN A 63 0.53 27.40 -44.15
N PRO A 64 1.70 27.85 -43.69
CA PRO A 64 1.83 29.13 -43.00
C PRO A 64 1.57 30.32 -43.94
N GLY A 65 0.92 31.36 -43.44
CA GLY A 65 0.59 32.58 -44.17
C GLY A 65 1.61 33.71 -44.01
N GLY A 66 1.39 34.79 -44.76
CA GLY A 66 2.19 36.01 -44.68
C GLY A 66 3.68 35.76 -44.97
N ALA A 67 4.56 36.41 -44.22
CA ALA A 67 6.01 36.27 -44.38
C ALA A 67 6.56 34.89 -43.98
N TRP A 68 5.73 34.00 -43.41
CA TRP A 68 6.11 32.61 -43.12
C TRP A 68 5.79 31.65 -44.27
N ALA A 69 5.16 32.10 -45.36
CA ALA A 69 4.88 31.25 -46.51
C ALA A 69 6.17 30.57 -47.03
N GLY A 70 6.13 29.23 -47.16
CA GLY A 70 7.29 28.42 -47.55
C GLY A 70 8.23 28.01 -46.41
N LEU A 71 7.97 28.43 -45.17
CA LEU A 71 8.78 28.09 -43.99
C LEU A 71 8.13 27.00 -43.11
N ALA A 72 7.19 26.23 -43.65
CA ALA A 72 6.55 25.13 -42.94
C ALA A 72 7.58 24.11 -42.41
N GLY A 73 7.41 23.69 -41.16
CA GLY A 73 8.30 22.76 -40.45
C GLY A 73 9.63 23.36 -39.99
N GLN A 74 9.90 24.64 -40.27
CA GLN A 74 11.18 25.28 -39.95
C GLN A 74 11.14 26.03 -38.62
N VAL A 75 12.33 26.22 -38.04
CA VAL A 75 12.55 27.21 -37.00
C VAL A 75 12.78 28.54 -37.70
N VAL A 76 11.97 29.55 -37.40
CA VAL A 76 12.10 30.87 -38.01
C VAL A 76 12.61 31.87 -36.99
N ARG A 77 13.50 32.76 -37.41
CA ARG A 77 13.94 33.92 -36.62
C ARG A 77 13.53 35.22 -37.31
N TYR A 78 13.18 36.23 -36.54
CA TYR A 78 13.05 37.59 -37.04
C TYR A 78 14.36 38.35 -36.85
N ALA A 79 14.87 38.96 -37.91
CA ALA A 79 16.06 39.80 -37.85
C ALA A 79 16.02 40.84 -38.99
N ASP A 80 16.38 42.08 -38.69
CA ASP A 80 16.50 43.17 -39.68
C ASP A 80 15.23 43.33 -40.56
N GLY A 81 14.05 43.13 -39.98
CA GLY A 81 12.78 43.27 -40.70
C GLY A 81 12.31 42.04 -41.47
N VAL A 82 13.09 40.96 -41.50
CA VAL A 82 12.84 39.76 -42.32
C VAL A 82 12.77 38.49 -41.48
N TRP A 83 11.97 37.52 -41.92
CA TRP A 83 11.92 36.18 -41.34
C TRP A 83 12.88 35.25 -42.07
N ILE A 84 13.77 34.61 -41.32
CA ILE A 84 14.78 33.70 -41.86
C ILE A 84 14.54 32.31 -41.26
N GLY A 85 14.29 31.33 -42.12
CA GLY A 85 14.05 29.94 -41.74
C GLY A 85 15.32 29.11 -41.63
N ALA A 86 15.30 28.16 -40.70
CA ALA A 86 16.30 27.12 -40.53
C ALA A 86 15.60 25.76 -40.53
N VAL A 87 16.00 24.89 -41.47
CA VAL A 87 15.47 23.53 -41.60
C VAL A 87 16.02 22.65 -40.47
N PRO A 88 15.17 22.08 -39.60
CA PRO A 88 15.63 21.24 -38.52
C PRO A 88 16.22 19.92 -39.01
N ARG A 89 17.16 19.37 -38.23
CA ARG A 89 17.74 18.04 -38.46
C ARG A 89 17.43 17.14 -37.27
N ALA A 90 17.36 15.84 -37.52
CA ALA A 90 17.10 14.86 -36.47
C ALA A 90 18.05 15.07 -35.28
N GLY A 91 17.51 15.09 -34.06
CA GLY A 91 18.23 15.35 -32.81
C GLY A 91 18.29 16.82 -32.39
N TRP A 92 17.70 17.75 -33.14
CA TRP A 92 17.56 19.13 -32.69
C TRP A 92 16.65 19.22 -31.46
N PHE A 93 17.03 20.10 -30.53
CA PHE A 93 16.23 20.45 -29.35
C PHE A 93 15.74 21.89 -29.45
N ALA A 94 14.48 22.12 -29.11
CA ALA A 94 13.89 23.45 -29.01
C ALA A 94 13.05 23.55 -27.74
N TYR A 95 13.28 24.56 -26.91
CA TYR A 95 12.40 24.88 -25.80
C TYR A 95 11.26 25.78 -26.29
N LEU A 96 10.02 25.42 -26.00
CA LEU A 96 8.86 26.28 -26.24
C LEU A 96 8.48 26.99 -24.95
N ILE A 97 8.55 28.32 -25.00
CA ILE A 97 8.41 29.19 -23.83
C ILE A 97 6.96 29.21 -23.31
N ASP A 98 5.99 29.26 -24.21
CA ASP A 98 4.56 29.26 -23.92
C ASP A 98 4.04 27.95 -23.31
N GLU A 99 4.59 26.82 -23.75
CA GLU A 99 4.24 25.49 -23.23
C GLU A 99 5.10 25.03 -22.04
N ALA A 100 6.18 25.76 -21.78
CA ALA A 100 7.22 25.39 -20.82
C ALA A 100 7.72 23.94 -21.02
N ASP A 101 7.96 23.54 -22.27
CA ASP A 101 8.35 22.17 -22.64
C ASP A 101 9.52 22.12 -23.62
N LEU A 102 10.27 21.02 -23.56
CA LEU A 102 11.37 20.74 -24.47
C LEU A 102 10.88 19.83 -25.60
N TYR A 103 11.16 20.21 -26.84
CA TYR A 103 10.84 19.42 -28.02
C TYR A 103 12.10 18.87 -28.67
N VAL A 104 11.98 17.68 -29.24
CA VAL A 104 13.01 17.04 -30.07
C VAL A 104 12.47 16.81 -31.48
N PHE A 105 13.27 17.14 -32.49
CA PHE A 105 12.97 16.80 -33.88
C PHE A 105 13.49 15.39 -34.17
N ASP A 106 12.61 14.45 -34.51
CA ASP A 106 12.97 13.05 -34.76
C ASP A 106 13.47 12.78 -36.20
N GLY A 107 13.48 13.81 -37.05
CA GLY A 107 13.75 13.71 -38.48
C GLY A 107 12.50 13.83 -39.36
N THR A 108 11.32 13.71 -38.77
CA THR A 108 10.02 13.85 -39.45
C THR A 108 9.15 14.93 -38.82
N ALA A 109 9.11 14.99 -37.49
CA ALA A 109 8.27 15.93 -36.74
C ALA A 109 8.93 16.36 -35.42
N TRP A 110 8.46 17.48 -34.89
CA TRP A 110 8.76 17.89 -33.53
C TRP A 110 7.82 17.16 -32.57
N SER A 111 8.38 16.55 -31.53
CA SER A 111 7.62 15.91 -30.46
C SER A 111 8.12 16.36 -29.10
N SER A 112 7.21 16.46 -28.12
CA SER A 112 7.58 16.76 -26.74
C SER A 112 8.54 15.69 -26.21
N PHE A 113 9.66 16.13 -25.66
CA PHE A 113 10.66 15.26 -25.04
C PHE A 113 10.04 14.40 -23.93
N ARG A 114 9.06 14.93 -23.19
CA ARG A 114 8.32 14.17 -22.16
C ARG A 114 7.62 12.95 -22.76
N ARG A 115 7.05 13.09 -23.96
CA ARG A 115 6.37 12.00 -24.67
C ARG A 115 7.34 10.94 -25.20
N THR A 116 8.61 11.32 -25.40
CA THR A 116 9.65 10.37 -25.80
C THR A 116 10.13 9.48 -24.64
N LEU A 117 9.84 9.85 -23.38
CA LEU A 117 10.12 9.03 -22.20
C LEU A 117 9.08 7.90 -22.05
N THR A 118 9.16 6.92 -22.95
CA THR A 118 8.21 5.79 -23.00
C THR A 118 8.54 4.68 -21.99
N ALA A 119 9.78 4.64 -21.48
CA ALA A 119 10.20 3.65 -20.50
C ALA A 119 11.22 4.23 -19.51
N ILE A 120 10.99 4.02 -18.22
CA ILE A 120 11.97 4.26 -17.15
C ILE A 120 12.27 2.89 -16.53
N GLN A 121 13.45 2.35 -16.83
CA GLN A 121 13.85 1.01 -16.40
C GLN A 121 15.21 1.05 -15.71
N SER A 122 15.45 0.06 -14.83
CA SER A 122 16.74 -0.11 -14.12
C SER A 122 17.22 1.14 -13.35
N VAL A 123 16.28 1.99 -12.92
CA VAL A 123 16.62 3.12 -12.03
C VAL A 123 17.07 2.59 -10.68
N SER A 124 18.17 3.14 -10.17
CA SER A 124 18.75 2.67 -8.91
C SER A 124 17.88 3.03 -7.70
N ARG A 125 17.20 4.19 -7.73
CA ARG A 125 16.36 4.72 -6.65
C ARG A 125 15.27 5.64 -7.21
N LEU A 126 14.09 5.63 -6.60
CA LEU A 126 12.96 6.51 -6.91
C LEU A 126 12.30 6.97 -5.60
N GLY A 127 12.33 8.28 -5.36
CA GLY A 127 11.73 8.91 -4.18
C GLY A 127 10.60 9.86 -4.56
N ILE A 128 9.44 9.75 -3.89
CA ILE A 128 8.30 10.66 -4.03
C ILE A 128 8.16 11.44 -2.71
N ASN A 129 8.41 12.75 -2.74
CA ASN A 129 8.42 13.65 -1.57
C ASN A 129 9.41 13.25 -0.44
N THR A 130 10.32 12.30 -0.68
CA THR A 130 11.37 11.87 0.24
C THR A 130 12.54 11.26 -0.52
N GLY A 131 13.72 11.17 0.11
CA GLY A 131 14.87 10.46 -0.44
C GLY A 131 14.69 8.94 -0.33
N ALA A 132 14.96 8.22 -1.42
CA ALA A 132 15.10 6.77 -1.41
C ALA A 132 16.53 6.36 -1.03
N ASP A 133 16.66 5.24 -0.32
CA ASP A 133 17.94 4.76 0.20
C ASP A 133 18.40 3.45 -0.49
N ALA A 134 19.49 2.84 -0.02
CA ALA A 134 20.05 1.60 -0.63
C ALA A 134 19.14 0.39 -0.40
N THR A 135 18.38 0.41 0.69
CA THR A 135 17.41 -0.60 1.14
C THR A 135 16.04 -0.29 0.56
N ASN A 136 15.51 0.91 0.81
CA ASN A 136 14.22 1.40 0.35
C ASN A 136 14.39 2.13 -0.99
N ARG A 137 14.65 1.36 -2.05
CA ARG A 137 14.90 1.92 -3.39
C ARG A 137 13.68 2.61 -4.00
N LEU A 138 12.48 2.23 -3.58
CA LEU A 138 11.26 3.00 -3.78
C LEU A 138 10.85 3.57 -2.42
N ALA A 139 10.76 4.90 -2.30
CA ALA A 139 10.33 5.57 -1.08
C ALA A 139 9.24 6.60 -1.39
N VAL A 140 8.15 6.57 -0.63
CA VAL A 140 6.98 7.44 -0.83
C VAL A 140 6.63 8.10 0.50
N LYS A 141 6.60 9.44 0.52
CA LYS A 141 6.15 10.24 1.66
C LYS A 141 4.88 10.99 1.28
N SER A 142 3.74 10.35 1.49
CA SER A 142 2.41 10.87 1.18
C SER A 142 1.38 10.34 2.17
N ASP A 143 0.20 10.97 2.19
CA ASP A 143 -0.94 10.49 2.99
C ASP A 143 -1.57 9.22 2.41
N ALA A 144 -1.43 9.00 1.09
CA ALA A 144 -1.93 7.83 0.39
C ALA A 144 -1.07 7.46 -0.83
N ALA A 145 -1.13 6.19 -1.23
CA ALA A 145 -0.59 5.68 -2.49
C ALA A 145 -1.64 4.80 -3.16
N LEU A 146 -2.03 5.15 -4.39
CA LEU A 146 -3.02 4.40 -5.16
C LEU A 146 -2.30 3.46 -6.13
N LEU A 147 -2.59 2.17 -6.04
CA LEU A 147 -2.25 1.16 -7.03
C LEU A 147 -3.56 0.67 -7.65
N THR A 148 -3.76 0.95 -8.94
CA THR A 148 -5.02 0.67 -9.64
C THR A 148 -4.81 -0.28 -10.80
N TRP A 149 -5.91 -0.83 -11.33
CA TRP A 149 -5.90 -1.72 -12.47
C TRP A 149 -5.56 -0.97 -13.77
N ASP A 150 -5.02 -1.71 -14.73
CA ASP A 150 -4.90 -1.28 -16.12
C ASP A 150 -6.02 -1.94 -16.95
N ASP A 151 -6.83 -1.11 -17.59
CA ASP A 151 -7.89 -1.48 -18.53
C ASP A 151 -7.59 -1.00 -19.97
N THR A 152 -6.41 -0.43 -20.20
CA THR A 152 -6.09 0.31 -21.42
C THR A 152 -4.96 -0.35 -22.24
N THR A 153 -4.02 -1.14 -21.68
CA THR A 153 -2.88 -1.66 -22.50
C THR A 153 -2.23 -2.99 -22.05
N PRO A 154 -2.58 -4.17 -22.61
CA PRO A 154 -3.85 -4.66 -23.19
C PRO A 154 -4.82 -5.01 -22.05
N GLY A 155 -5.10 -4.00 -21.21
CA GLY A 155 -5.45 -4.11 -19.80
C GLY A 155 -6.43 -5.21 -19.41
N SER A 156 -6.06 -5.99 -18.39
CA SER A 156 -6.90 -7.08 -17.88
C SER A 156 -7.93 -6.62 -16.85
N GLY A 157 -7.87 -5.36 -16.40
CA GLY A 157 -8.67 -4.86 -15.27
C GLY A 157 -8.25 -5.41 -13.90
N ASP A 158 -7.17 -6.20 -13.84
CA ASP A 158 -6.64 -6.73 -12.59
C ASP A 158 -5.51 -5.84 -12.04
N MET A 159 -5.34 -5.86 -10.72
CA MET A 159 -4.15 -5.37 -10.05
C MET A 159 -3.59 -6.46 -9.14
N ARG A 160 -2.28 -6.69 -9.18
CA ARG A 160 -1.57 -7.62 -8.28
C ARG A 160 -0.26 -7.00 -7.78
N MET A 161 0.08 -7.26 -6.52
CA MET A 161 1.40 -6.98 -5.97
C MET A 161 2.10 -8.29 -5.64
N SER A 162 3.16 -8.60 -6.39
CA SER A 162 3.96 -9.81 -6.15
C SER A 162 5.17 -9.48 -5.27
N VAL A 163 5.24 -10.09 -4.09
CA VAL A 163 6.40 -10.01 -3.19
C VAL A 163 7.03 -11.40 -3.13
N ASN A 164 8.29 -11.51 -3.55
CA ASN A 164 8.98 -12.79 -3.65
C ASN A 164 10.11 -12.90 -2.63
N LYS A 165 10.34 -14.11 -2.11
CA LYS A 165 11.46 -14.44 -1.25
C LYS A 165 12.34 -15.51 -1.90
N GLN A 166 13.64 -15.45 -1.65
CA GLN A 166 14.63 -16.32 -2.30
C GLN A 166 14.52 -17.81 -1.88
N ALA A 167 14.04 -18.07 -0.66
CA ALA A 167 13.94 -19.41 -0.09
C ALA A 167 12.90 -19.43 1.03
N ALA A 168 12.46 -20.63 1.44
CA ALA A 168 11.43 -20.81 2.48
C ALA A 168 11.78 -20.12 3.81
N SER A 169 13.06 -20.10 4.19
CA SER A 169 13.55 -19.48 5.43
C SER A 169 13.64 -17.95 5.40
N ARG A 170 13.37 -17.32 4.25
CA ARG A 170 13.36 -15.86 4.10
C ARG A 170 11.96 -15.30 4.32
N ASP A 171 11.90 -13.98 4.37
CA ASP A 171 10.67 -13.24 4.59
C ASP A 171 10.20 -12.56 3.31
N ALA A 172 8.90 -12.63 3.04
CA ALA A 172 8.19 -11.82 2.06
C ALA A 172 6.87 -11.37 2.68
N GLY A 173 6.64 -10.06 2.78
CA GLY A 173 5.45 -9.57 3.45
C GLY A 173 5.27 -8.06 3.50
N LEU A 174 4.18 -7.64 4.14
CA LEU A 174 3.86 -6.27 4.49
C LEU A 174 4.25 -6.00 5.95
N ILE A 175 4.84 -4.83 6.18
CA ILE A 175 5.24 -4.35 7.50
C ILE A 175 4.41 -3.12 7.84
N LEU A 176 3.72 -3.15 8.98
CA LEU A 176 3.02 -1.99 9.53
C LEU A 176 3.83 -1.42 10.70
N GLN A 177 4.07 -0.11 10.69
CA GLN A 177 5.00 0.55 11.61
C GLN A 177 4.37 1.77 12.30
N THR A 178 4.93 2.13 13.45
CA THR A 178 4.71 3.42 14.12
C THR A 178 6.06 4.02 14.47
N GLY A 179 6.34 5.25 14.00
CA GLY A 179 7.62 5.91 14.27
C GLY A 179 8.84 5.08 13.88
N TYR A 180 8.80 4.44 12.70
CA TYR A 180 9.84 3.52 12.18
C TYR A 180 10.05 2.23 13.00
N SER A 181 9.22 1.95 14.00
CA SER A 181 9.22 0.70 14.74
C SER A 181 8.11 -0.23 14.21
N ALA A 182 8.46 -1.46 13.84
CA ALA A 182 7.49 -2.45 13.36
C ALA A 182 6.50 -2.85 14.46
N ARG A 183 5.23 -3.02 14.09
CA ARG A 183 4.13 -3.37 15.00
C ARG A 183 3.37 -4.60 14.53
N ALA A 184 3.24 -4.78 13.23
CA ALA A 184 2.68 -5.99 12.64
C ALA A 184 3.42 -6.39 11.37
N LEU A 185 3.52 -7.70 11.15
CA LEU A 185 4.10 -8.32 9.97
C LEU A 185 3.09 -9.32 9.40
N LEU A 186 2.87 -9.25 8.09
CA LEU A 186 1.91 -10.05 7.34
C LEU A 186 2.63 -10.69 6.16
N GLY A 187 2.63 -12.02 6.06
CA GLY A 187 3.16 -12.71 4.87
C GLY A 187 3.82 -14.04 5.15
N LEU A 188 4.77 -14.43 4.30
CA LEU A 188 5.58 -15.64 4.41
C LEU A 188 6.82 -15.31 5.24
N LEU A 189 6.80 -15.61 6.54
CA LEU A 189 7.79 -15.11 7.51
C LEU A 189 8.61 -16.26 8.11
N GLY A 190 9.76 -16.57 7.49
CA GLY A 190 10.65 -17.66 7.86
C GLY A 190 10.12 -19.05 7.53
N SER A 191 9.00 -19.12 6.80
CA SER A 191 8.30 -20.32 6.36
C SER A 191 7.46 -20.02 5.11
N ASP A 192 7.07 -21.04 4.35
CA ASP A 192 6.08 -20.94 3.27
C ASP A 192 4.63 -20.92 3.77
N ASP A 193 4.41 -21.11 5.07
CA ASP A 193 3.13 -20.82 5.71
C ASP A 193 2.90 -19.31 5.77
N PHE A 194 1.65 -18.90 5.55
CA PHE A 194 1.23 -17.51 5.74
C PHE A 194 1.07 -17.23 7.23
N SER A 195 1.55 -16.09 7.71
CA SER A 195 1.47 -15.71 9.12
C SER A 195 1.19 -14.22 9.33
N LEU A 196 0.51 -13.94 10.44
CA LEU A 196 0.40 -12.60 11.03
C LEU A 196 1.15 -12.61 12.37
N LYS A 197 2.17 -11.76 12.48
CA LYS A 197 2.93 -11.56 13.72
C LYS A 197 2.73 -10.13 14.21
N VAL A 198 2.58 -9.95 15.53
CA VAL A 198 2.39 -8.64 16.16
C VAL A 198 3.42 -8.43 17.26
N SER A 199 3.78 -7.16 17.49
CA SER A 199 4.74 -6.78 18.51
C SER A 199 4.33 -5.48 19.22
N PRO A 200 4.41 -5.42 20.56
CA PRO A 200 4.19 -4.18 21.29
C PRO A 200 5.35 -3.18 21.14
N ASP A 201 6.57 -3.67 20.88
CA ASP A 201 7.80 -2.86 20.94
C ASP A 201 8.64 -2.86 19.64
N GLY A 202 8.32 -3.76 18.70
CA GLY A 202 9.00 -3.90 17.41
C GLY A 202 10.27 -4.74 17.47
N SER A 203 10.53 -5.39 18.60
CA SER A 203 11.66 -6.31 18.80
C SER A 203 11.18 -7.74 19.02
N ALA A 204 10.19 -7.96 19.89
CA ALA A 204 9.64 -9.27 20.19
C ALA A 204 8.30 -9.46 19.46
N PHE A 205 8.24 -10.46 18.58
CA PHE A 205 7.05 -10.75 17.78
C PHE A 205 6.37 -12.03 18.26
N ALA A 206 5.08 -11.94 18.54
CA ALA A 206 4.21 -13.09 18.75
C ALA A 206 3.47 -13.41 17.46
N THR A 207 3.43 -14.69 17.07
CA THR A 207 2.55 -15.16 16.00
C THR A 207 1.12 -15.13 16.52
N ALA A 208 0.23 -14.43 15.82
CA ALA A 208 -1.20 -14.35 16.16
C ALA A 208 -2.03 -15.33 15.31
N LEU A 209 -1.63 -15.51 14.04
CA LEU A 209 -2.29 -16.41 13.09
C LEU A 209 -1.25 -17.08 12.21
N THR A 210 -1.51 -18.35 11.90
CA THR A 210 -0.80 -19.11 10.86
C THR A 210 -1.81 -19.80 9.96
N ALA A 211 -1.66 -19.69 8.64
CA ALA A 211 -2.37 -20.50 7.66
C ALA A 211 -1.36 -21.45 7.01
N SER A 212 -1.59 -22.76 7.17
CA SER A 212 -0.65 -23.79 6.75
C SER A 212 -0.74 -24.04 5.25
N ALA A 213 0.38 -23.91 4.54
CA ALA A 213 0.49 -24.22 3.12
C ALA A 213 0.27 -25.72 2.85
N ALA A 214 0.69 -26.59 3.77
CA ALA A 214 0.54 -28.04 3.61
C ALA A 214 -0.87 -28.57 3.89
N LYS A 215 -1.65 -27.86 4.72
CA LYS A 215 -2.95 -28.34 5.22
C LYS A 215 -4.15 -27.51 4.78
N GLY A 216 -3.93 -26.28 4.30
CA GLY A 216 -4.98 -25.32 3.95
C GLY A 216 -5.81 -24.80 5.15
N GLY A 217 -5.38 -25.09 6.39
CA GLY A 217 -6.06 -24.71 7.62
C GLY A 217 -5.45 -23.49 8.30
N ILE A 218 -6.27 -22.79 9.10
CA ILE A 218 -5.87 -21.63 9.90
C ILE A 218 -5.81 -22.03 11.37
N ASP A 219 -4.74 -21.63 12.06
CA ASP A 219 -4.60 -21.71 13.51
C ASP A 219 -4.41 -20.31 14.12
N PHE A 220 -5.00 -20.11 15.30
CA PHE A 220 -4.89 -18.88 16.09
C PHE A 220 -4.05 -19.16 17.32
N ALA A 221 -2.85 -18.59 17.34
CA ALA A 221 -2.01 -18.63 18.50
C ALA A 221 -2.59 -17.67 19.55
N SER A 222 -3.04 -18.24 20.66
CA SER A 222 -3.53 -17.48 21.83
C SER A 222 -2.80 -17.97 23.07
N THR A 223 -2.05 -17.06 23.69
CA THR A 223 -1.48 -17.28 25.02
C THR A 223 -2.62 -17.38 26.02
N GLU A 224 -2.53 -18.34 26.94
CA GLU A 224 -3.47 -18.44 28.06
C GLU A 224 -3.17 -17.33 29.07
N THR A 225 -4.16 -16.49 29.39
CA THR A 225 -4.03 -15.44 30.41
C THR A 225 -4.59 -15.95 31.73
N ALA A 226 -3.84 -15.86 32.83
CA ALA A 226 -4.35 -16.20 34.15
C ALA A 226 -5.15 -15.03 34.75
N LEU A 227 -6.32 -15.33 35.31
CA LEU A 227 -7.17 -14.39 36.01
C LEU A 227 -7.62 -14.99 37.36
N ALA A 228 -7.40 -14.27 38.45
CA ALA A 228 -7.88 -14.70 39.76
C ALA A 228 -9.42 -14.65 39.81
N SER A 229 -10.03 -15.71 40.33
CA SER A 229 -11.46 -15.76 40.58
C SER A 229 -11.85 -14.74 41.65
N ALA A 230 -12.90 -14.00 41.35
CA ALA A 230 -13.56 -13.03 42.23
C ALA A 230 -15.05 -12.99 41.89
N ALA A 231 -15.85 -12.26 42.68
CA ALA A 231 -17.28 -12.06 42.40
C ALA A 231 -17.52 -11.62 40.94
N THR A 232 -16.72 -10.66 40.47
CA THR A 232 -16.58 -10.35 39.04
C THR A 232 -15.21 -10.81 38.55
N THR A 233 -15.21 -11.91 37.79
CA THR A 233 -14.00 -12.43 37.13
C THR A 233 -14.02 -11.96 35.68
N ASP A 234 -13.49 -10.76 35.40
CA ASP A 234 -13.65 -10.10 34.09
C ASP A 234 -12.91 -10.79 32.94
N LEU A 235 -13.57 -11.78 32.32
CA LEU A 235 -13.05 -12.47 31.15
C LEU A 235 -13.02 -11.54 29.92
N GLY A 236 -13.84 -10.49 29.90
CA GLY A 236 -13.85 -9.49 28.83
C GLY A 236 -12.52 -8.75 28.71
N ALA A 237 -11.90 -8.44 29.84
CA ALA A 237 -10.64 -7.71 29.93
C ALA A 237 -9.37 -8.54 29.65
N ALA A 238 -9.45 -9.88 29.62
CA ALA A 238 -8.28 -10.78 29.61
C ALA A 238 -7.35 -10.68 28.37
N GLY A 239 -7.67 -9.87 27.36
CA GLY A 239 -6.85 -9.62 26.17
C GLY A 239 -6.65 -10.81 25.21
N THR A 240 -6.98 -12.02 25.65
CA THR A 240 -6.76 -13.28 24.92
C THR A 240 -8.04 -14.12 24.90
N ARG A 241 -8.11 -15.10 23.98
CA ARG A 241 -9.26 -16.03 23.88
C ARG A 241 -9.19 -17.14 24.92
N ARG A 242 -7.99 -17.51 25.38
CA ARG A 242 -7.77 -18.59 26.36
C ARG A 242 -7.51 -17.99 27.73
N VAL A 243 -8.32 -18.36 28.73
CA VAL A 243 -8.22 -17.82 30.09
C VAL A 243 -8.13 -18.95 31.10
N LEU A 244 -7.13 -18.88 31.97
CA LEU A 244 -7.02 -19.72 33.17
C LEU A 244 -7.63 -18.96 34.35
N VAL A 245 -8.77 -19.42 34.86
CA VAL A 245 -9.35 -18.89 36.10
C VAL A 245 -8.73 -19.61 37.29
N THR A 246 -8.10 -18.85 38.19
CA THR A 246 -7.41 -19.39 39.38
C THR A 246 -8.18 -19.11 40.67
N GLY A 247 -7.95 -19.91 41.71
CA GLY A 247 -8.62 -19.75 43.01
C GLY A 247 -9.99 -20.43 43.10
N THR A 248 -10.76 -20.05 44.12
CA THR A 248 -11.96 -20.78 44.58
C THR A 248 -13.16 -19.87 44.88
N ALA A 249 -13.17 -18.63 44.35
CA ALA A 249 -14.22 -17.67 44.66
C ALA A 249 -15.60 -18.08 44.10
N ARG A 250 -16.66 -17.50 44.68
CA ARG A 250 -18.00 -17.49 44.06
C ARG A 250 -18.01 -16.43 42.97
N ILE A 251 -18.14 -16.84 41.71
CA ILE A 251 -18.16 -15.98 40.54
C ILE A 251 -19.63 -15.74 40.16
N THR A 252 -20.08 -14.50 40.27
CA THR A 252 -21.44 -14.09 39.92
C THR A 252 -21.51 -13.44 38.54
N ARG A 253 -20.36 -13.02 37.97
CA ARG A 253 -20.29 -12.40 36.64
C ARG A 253 -18.91 -12.54 36.01
N PHE A 254 -18.86 -12.54 34.66
CA PHE A 254 -17.62 -12.50 33.88
C PHE A 254 -17.24 -11.12 33.31
N GLY A 255 -17.68 -10.04 33.97
CA GLY A 255 -17.49 -8.66 33.52
C GLY A 255 -18.55 -8.18 32.53
N THR A 256 -18.27 -7.10 31.81
CA THR A 256 -19.20 -6.41 30.89
C THR A 256 -18.72 -6.37 29.44
N GLY A 257 -17.62 -7.05 29.11
CA GLY A 257 -17.10 -7.06 27.74
C GLY A 257 -18.12 -7.65 26.78
N ALA A 258 -18.62 -6.85 25.83
CA ALA A 258 -19.59 -7.28 24.83
C ALA A 258 -18.96 -8.07 23.68
N ASP A 259 -19.75 -8.96 23.07
CA ASP A 259 -19.42 -9.75 21.88
C ASP A 259 -18.08 -10.51 21.98
N ARG A 260 -17.85 -11.15 23.13
CA ARG A 260 -16.63 -11.92 23.40
C ARG A 260 -16.92 -13.41 23.42
N GLU A 261 -15.91 -14.18 23.07
CA GLU A 261 -15.86 -15.62 23.30
C GLU A 261 -14.55 -15.97 24.02
N ARG A 262 -14.65 -16.88 25.00
CA ARG A 262 -13.53 -17.32 25.84
C ARG A 262 -13.55 -18.82 26.04
N LEU A 263 -12.39 -19.44 25.81
CA LEU A 263 -12.07 -20.79 26.21
C LEU A 263 -11.47 -20.70 27.61
N VAL A 264 -12.22 -21.16 28.61
CA VAL A 264 -11.84 -21.02 30.02
C VAL A 264 -11.41 -22.37 30.55
N ARG A 265 -10.32 -22.38 31.32
CA ARG A 265 -9.90 -23.51 32.15
C ARG A 265 -9.85 -23.07 33.61
N PHE A 266 -10.26 -23.93 34.53
CA PHE A 266 -10.24 -23.63 35.96
C PHE A 266 -9.07 -24.37 36.63
N SER A 267 -8.32 -23.68 37.50
CA SER A 267 -7.25 -24.30 38.29
C SER A 267 -7.70 -24.75 39.68
N GLY A 268 -8.96 -24.50 40.05
CA GLY A 268 -9.47 -24.68 41.40
C GLY A 268 -11.00 -24.72 41.45
N ALA A 269 -11.53 -24.93 42.64
CA ALA A 269 -12.96 -25.11 42.88
C ALA A 269 -13.71 -23.78 43.06
N ALA A 270 -13.82 -23.00 41.98
CA ALA A 270 -14.68 -21.82 41.94
C ALA A 270 -16.16 -22.22 41.83
N THR A 271 -17.05 -21.41 42.36
CA THR A 271 -18.51 -21.61 42.17
C THR A 271 -19.03 -20.60 41.17
N LEU A 272 -19.43 -21.05 39.99
CA LEU A 272 -20.20 -20.23 39.05
C LEU A 272 -21.62 -20.13 39.58
N VAL A 273 -22.07 -18.91 39.89
CA VAL A 273 -23.42 -18.65 40.38
C VAL A 273 -24.33 -18.36 39.20
N HIS A 274 -25.43 -19.10 39.09
CA HIS A 274 -26.35 -18.91 37.98
C HIS A 274 -27.16 -17.61 38.14
N ASP A 275 -27.13 -16.77 37.11
CA ASP A 275 -28.02 -15.62 36.96
C ASP A 275 -28.53 -15.55 35.52
N ALA A 276 -29.85 -15.51 35.32
CA ALA A 276 -30.45 -15.56 33.98
C ALA A 276 -30.13 -14.34 33.10
N GLU A 277 -29.76 -13.22 33.72
CA GLU A 277 -29.51 -11.94 33.05
C GLU A 277 -28.02 -11.60 32.94
N GLN A 278 -27.18 -12.05 33.87
CA GLN A 278 -25.77 -11.67 33.96
C GLN A 278 -24.80 -12.83 33.64
N LEU A 279 -25.10 -14.05 34.10
CA LEU A 279 -24.26 -15.24 33.93
C LEU A 279 -25.11 -16.51 33.79
N ALA A 280 -25.61 -16.74 32.58
CA ALA A 280 -26.46 -17.90 32.32
C ALA A 280 -25.61 -19.17 32.22
N LEU A 281 -25.96 -20.20 33.01
CA LEU A 281 -25.28 -21.49 33.06
C LEU A 281 -26.13 -22.57 32.37
N PRO A 282 -25.52 -23.58 31.76
CA PRO A 282 -26.24 -24.57 30.95
C PRO A 282 -27.22 -25.43 31.77
N THR A 283 -26.95 -25.62 33.07
CA THR A 283 -27.80 -26.38 34.00
C THR A 283 -28.90 -25.55 34.66
N ARG A 284 -28.91 -24.22 34.46
CA ARG A 284 -29.75 -23.27 35.23
C ARG A 284 -29.59 -23.39 36.75
N ALA A 285 -28.45 -23.85 37.22
CA ALA A 285 -28.08 -23.97 38.62
C ALA A 285 -26.60 -23.65 38.80
N ASP A 286 -26.20 -23.31 40.03
CA ASP A 286 -24.79 -23.09 40.37
C ASP A 286 -23.92 -24.29 39.97
N ILE A 287 -22.73 -24.02 39.42
CA ILE A 287 -21.76 -25.03 39.03
C ILE A 287 -20.49 -24.82 39.86
N VAL A 288 -20.11 -25.83 40.64
CA VAL A 288 -18.81 -25.86 41.31
C VAL A 288 -17.82 -26.50 40.34
N THR A 289 -16.78 -25.77 39.95
CA THR A 289 -15.71 -26.26 39.08
C THR A 289 -14.74 -27.13 39.87
N ALA A 290 -13.91 -27.88 39.17
CA ALA A 290 -12.72 -28.52 39.68
C ALA A 290 -11.49 -28.05 38.90
N ALA A 291 -10.30 -28.45 39.35
CA ALA A 291 -9.10 -28.28 38.55
C ALA A 291 -9.25 -29.00 37.20
N ASP A 292 -8.81 -28.33 36.14
CA ASP A 292 -8.87 -28.75 34.74
C ASP A 292 -10.28 -28.87 34.13
N ASP A 293 -11.31 -28.43 34.85
CA ASP A 293 -12.60 -28.15 34.22
C ASP A 293 -12.44 -27.06 33.16
N THR A 294 -13.15 -27.24 32.04
CA THR A 294 -13.13 -26.28 30.94
C THR A 294 -14.53 -25.85 30.54
N CYS A 295 -14.67 -24.61 30.08
CA CYS A 295 -15.94 -24.13 29.55
C CYS A 295 -15.76 -23.16 28.38
N LEU A 296 -16.78 -23.09 27.53
CA LEU A 296 -16.93 -22.05 26.52
C LEU A 296 -17.88 -20.98 27.05
N ALA A 297 -17.37 -19.77 27.25
CA ALA A 297 -18.16 -18.62 27.69
C ALA A 297 -18.27 -17.58 26.57
N THR A 298 -19.49 -17.14 26.27
CA THR A 298 -19.77 -16.09 25.28
C THR A 298 -20.54 -14.93 25.90
N SER A 299 -20.23 -13.69 25.53
CA SER A 299 -21.07 -12.53 25.84
C SER A 299 -21.82 -12.01 24.61
N ASP A 300 -22.97 -11.40 24.83
CA ASP A 300 -23.74 -10.70 23.79
C ASP A 300 -23.40 -9.20 23.73
N GLY A 301 -24.05 -8.46 22.82
CA GLY A 301 -23.85 -7.02 22.63
C GLY A 301 -24.15 -6.15 23.86
N ALA A 302 -24.81 -6.71 24.88
CA ALA A 302 -25.05 -6.05 26.17
C ALA A 302 -24.03 -6.46 27.25
N GLY A 303 -23.02 -7.27 26.92
CA GLY A 303 -22.02 -7.76 27.86
C GLY A 303 -22.58 -8.78 28.86
N ARG A 304 -23.69 -9.47 28.54
CA ARG A 304 -24.26 -10.53 29.36
C ARG A 304 -23.65 -11.87 28.98
N TRP A 305 -23.13 -12.60 29.95
CA TRP A 305 -22.36 -13.81 29.69
C TRP A 305 -23.21 -15.07 29.77
N ARG A 306 -22.91 -16.02 28.88
CA ARG A 306 -23.51 -17.35 28.85
C ARG A 306 -22.43 -18.41 28.73
N VAL A 307 -22.43 -19.37 29.64
CA VAL A 307 -21.62 -20.58 29.51
C VAL A 307 -22.38 -21.54 28.62
N ARG A 308 -21.78 -21.91 27.47
CA ARG A 308 -22.41 -22.73 26.44
C ARG A 308 -22.21 -24.22 26.70
N THR A 309 -20.99 -24.59 27.05
CA THR A 309 -20.59 -25.96 27.35
C THR A 309 -19.66 -25.96 28.54
N THR A 310 -19.70 -27.05 29.31
CA THR A 310 -18.74 -27.35 30.37
C THR A 310 -18.27 -28.78 30.18
N SER A 311 -16.99 -29.04 30.41
CA SER A 311 -16.42 -30.39 30.39
C SER A 311 -15.56 -30.58 31.63
N ALA A 312 -15.88 -31.62 32.40
CA ALA A 312 -15.06 -32.09 33.50
C ALA A 312 -14.12 -33.20 33.00
N PRO A 313 -12.82 -33.18 33.36
CA PRO A 313 -11.83 -34.12 32.85
C PRO A 313 -12.04 -35.57 33.33
N THR A 314 -12.92 -35.83 34.32
CA THR A 314 -13.33 -37.20 34.68
C THR A 314 -14.65 -37.24 35.48
N ALA A 315 -15.54 -38.18 35.11
CA ALA A 315 -16.64 -38.75 35.91
C ALA A 315 -17.96 -37.96 36.17
N ARG A 316 -18.87 -37.93 35.17
CA ARG A 316 -20.33 -38.02 35.39
C ARG A 316 -21.10 -38.89 34.38
N LEU A 317 -20.42 -39.74 33.60
CA LEU A 317 -21.06 -40.59 32.57
C LEU A 317 -21.31 -42.06 32.98
N TRP A 318 -20.99 -42.50 34.21
CA TRP A 318 -21.07 -43.92 34.60
C TRP A 318 -21.89 -44.26 35.87
N ARG A 319 -22.79 -43.39 36.35
CA ARG A 319 -23.62 -43.68 37.55
C ARG A 319 -25.14 -43.79 37.36
N SER A 320 -25.69 -43.54 36.16
CA SER A 320 -27.14 -43.69 35.93
C SER A 320 -27.57 -45.03 35.29
N ALA A 321 -26.64 -45.86 34.79
CA ALA A 321 -26.99 -47.07 34.04
C ALA A 321 -27.08 -48.40 34.84
N ARG A 322 -26.79 -48.42 36.16
CA ARG A 322 -26.74 -49.68 36.96
C ARG A 322 -27.75 -49.82 38.11
N ARG A 323 -28.82 -49.00 38.18
CA ARG A 323 -29.89 -49.16 39.21
C ARG A 323 -31.24 -49.65 38.68
N ARG A 324 -31.38 -50.01 37.39
CA ARG A 324 -32.67 -50.44 36.80
C ARG A 324 -32.75 -51.93 36.41
N TRP A 325 -31.75 -52.77 36.70
CA TRP A 325 -31.73 -54.17 36.20
C TRP A 325 -31.43 -55.30 37.20
N LEU A 326 -31.55 -55.08 38.52
CA LEU A 326 -31.48 -56.19 39.48
C LEU A 326 -32.50 -56.01 40.61
N ARG A 327 -33.73 -56.45 40.37
CA ARG A 327 -34.64 -56.99 41.40
C ARG A 327 -35.12 -58.35 40.92
N PRO A 328 -34.77 -59.47 41.58
CA PRO A 328 -35.43 -60.75 41.33
C PRO A 328 -36.80 -60.74 42.00
N ALA A 329 -37.85 -61.08 41.26
CA ALA A 329 -39.15 -61.41 41.83
C ALA A 329 -39.12 -62.86 42.30
N MET A 330 -39.41 -63.10 43.58
CA MET A 330 -39.81 -64.39 44.14
C MET A 330 -41.29 -64.27 44.54
N PRO A 331 -42.13 -65.23 44.13
CA PRO A 331 -43.06 -65.86 45.05
C PRO A 331 -42.97 -67.39 44.89
N GLY A 332 -42.75 -68.19 45.93
CA GLY A 332 -43.71 -68.43 47.01
C GLY A 332 -44.50 -69.72 46.70
N SER A 333 -43.96 -70.86 47.12
CA SER A 333 -44.68 -72.15 47.16
C SER A 333 -45.73 -72.17 48.28
N PRO A 334 -46.80 -72.95 48.12
CA PRO A 334 -47.03 -73.97 49.16
C PRO A 334 -47.49 -75.32 48.60
N THR A 335 -47.00 -76.38 49.23
CA THR A 335 -47.54 -77.75 49.18
C THR A 335 -48.73 -77.88 50.12
N ALA A 336 -49.82 -78.46 49.62
CA ALA A 336 -50.59 -79.54 50.23
C ALA A 336 -51.36 -80.24 49.10
#